data_AF-A0AA35XBL3-F1
#
_entry.id   AF-A0AA35XBL3-F1
#
_cell.length_a   1.000
_cell.length_b   1.000
_cell.length_c   1.000
_cell.angle_alpha   90.00
_cell.angle_beta   90.00
_cell.angle_gamma   90.00
#
_symmetry.space_group_name_H-M   'P 1'
#
loop_
_entity.id
_entity.type
_entity.pdbx_description
1 polymer ?
#
loop_
_entity_poly.entity_id
_entity_poly.type
_entity_poly.pdbx_seq_one_letter_code
_entity_poly.pdbx_strand_id
1 'polypeptide(L)'
;MPGSSMPGWETALNAGDRWEVVAYIKTFNDGFKESETPPREISLEGKISYAEQSVETGKGLYTELGCVECHGNVGRGDGTSAPTLTDEWSFRTWPANLTQGWNFRGGADTEDIFKRFIGGIAGSPMPAFEGDSFLHFGLTAEESKRLTELENKDEMTEAEEEESGQFYEKMDTAVDIALNRTEGTELSVAEQQTYDDAMKVVYEKSWHLANYVKSLAPEKRPDAAIGNNALRSQYVQGELPGMEDDAWETLQSRHFPLVGQVVIEPRQFNPTIDSVNIKSFYNDTEVVFLFTWDDRTHTTGDETDETTGKPR
;
A
#
# COMPACT_ATOMS: atom_id res chain seq x y z
N MET A 1 -9.07 12.08 5.80
CA MET A 1 -8.24 10.91 5.45
C MET A 1 -8.71 10.42 4.10
N PRO A 2 -7.85 10.39 3.06
CA PRO A 2 -8.26 9.91 1.74
C PRO A 2 -8.78 8.47 1.78
N GLY A 3 -9.71 8.13 0.88
CA GLY A 3 -10.28 6.77 0.78
C GLY A 3 -11.16 6.33 1.97
N SER A 4 -11.59 7.24 2.85
CA SER A 4 -12.49 6.92 3.96
C SER A 4 -13.53 8.01 4.21
N SER A 5 -14.52 7.71 5.06
CA SER A 5 -15.55 8.67 5.47
C SER A 5 -15.04 9.75 6.44
N MET A 6 -13.74 9.77 6.79
CA MET A 6 -13.15 10.76 7.70
C MET A 6 -12.77 12.03 6.94
N PRO A 7 -13.50 13.15 7.11
CA PRO A 7 -13.25 14.38 6.36
C PRO A 7 -11.94 15.05 6.77
N GLY A 8 -11.53 16.06 5.99
CA GLY A 8 -10.54 17.03 6.46
C GLY A 8 -11.18 17.98 7.47
N TRP A 9 -10.55 18.19 8.62
CA TRP A 9 -11.10 19.02 9.70
C TRP A 9 -10.70 20.49 9.64
N GLU A 10 -9.74 20.86 8.79
CA GLU A 10 -9.23 22.24 8.70
C GLU A 10 -10.30 23.27 8.31
N THR A 11 -11.31 22.86 7.54
CA THR A 11 -12.42 23.73 7.14
C THR A 11 -13.50 23.86 8.21
N ALA A 12 -13.53 22.96 9.20
CA ALA A 12 -14.56 22.89 10.23
C ALA A 12 -14.05 23.30 11.62
N LEU A 13 -12.77 23.08 11.90
CA LEU A 13 -12.14 23.30 13.21
C LEU A 13 -10.86 24.13 13.04
N ASN A 14 -10.66 25.08 13.95
CA ASN A 14 -9.41 25.83 14.02
C ASN A 14 -8.27 24.98 14.62
N ALA A 15 -7.05 25.48 14.59
CA ALA A 15 -5.89 24.74 15.10
C ALA A 15 -5.97 24.39 16.59
N GLY A 16 -6.47 25.30 17.44
CA GLY A 16 -6.65 25.06 18.88
C GLY A 16 -7.65 23.95 19.15
N ASP A 17 -8.83 24.00 18.53
CA ASP A 17 -9.86 22.98 18.69
C ASP A 17 -9.36 21.59 18.25
N ARG A 18 -8.55 21.53 17.18
CA ARG A 18 -7.92 20.27 16.74
C ARG A 18 -6.98 19.70 17.81
N TRP A 19 -6.22 20.54 18.53
CA TRP A 19 -5.34 20.09 19.61
C TRP A 19 -6.12 19.64 20.85
N GLU A 20 -7.22 20.30 21.20
CA GLU A 20 -8.11 19.86 22.29
C GLU A 20 -8.73 18.50 21.99
N VAL A 21 -9.15 18.27 20.74
CA VAL A 21 -9.64 16.95 20.30
C VAL A 21 -8.54 15.89 20.41
N VAL A 22 -7.30 16.21 20.03
CA VAL A 22 -6.15 15.29 20.20
C VAL A 22 -5.92 14.96 21.68
N ALA A 23 -5.98 15.97 22.56
CA ALA A 23 -5.85 15.75 24.00
C ALA A 23 -6.95 14.82 24.54
N TYR A 24 -8.19 15.01 24.08
CA TYR A 24 -9.31 14.14 24.43
C TYR A 24 -9.14 12.71 23.90
N ILE A 25 -8.76 12.51 22.63
CA ILE A 25 -8.54 11.18 22.05
C ILE A 25 -7.48 10.40 22.83
N LYS A 26 -6.40 11.06 23.27
CA LYS A 26 -5.35 10.41 24.09
C LYS A 26 -5.88 9.84 25.40
N THR A 27 -7.01 10.33 25.92
CA THR A 27 -7.62 9.80 27.15
C THR A 27 -8.21 8.39 26.98
N PHE A 28 -8.42 7.92 25.75
CA PHE A 28 -8.97 6.59 25.48
C PHE A 28 -7.95 5.46 25.64
N ASN A 29 -6.65 5.76 25.75
CA ASN A 29 -5.60 4.77 25.96
C ASN A 29 -4.66 5.26 27.07
N ASP A 30 -4.65 4.53 28.19
CA ASP A 30 -3.83 4.88 29.36
C ASP A 30 -2.32 4.86 29.07
N GLY A 31 -1.86 4.13 28.04
CA GLY A 31 -0.46 4.11 27.61
C GLY A 31 0.08 5.49 27.19
N PHE A 32 -0.78 6.43 26.80
CA PHE A 32 -0.35 7.82 26.55
C PHE A 32 -0.01 8.61 27.82
N LYS A 33 -0.45 8.15 29.01
CA LYS A 33 -0.10 8.77 30.29
C LYS A 33 1.26 8.30 30.79
N GLU A 34 1.62 7.07 30.47
CA GLU A 34 2.82 6.38 30.96
C GLU A 34 4.02 6.53 30.01
N SER A 35 3.78 6.97 28.77
CA SER A 35 4.83 7.21 27.78
C SER A 35 5.52 8.55 28.01
N GLU A 36 6.67 8.54 28.69
CA GLU A 36 7.59 9.68 28.75
C GLU A 36 8.47 9.80 27.50
N THR A 37 8.59 8.71 26.73
CA THR A 37 9.38 8.68 25.50
C THR A 37 8.59 9.31 24.35
N PRO A 38 9.12 10.35 23.67
CA PRO A 38 8.46 10.89 22.50
C PRO A 38 8.31 9.80 21.42
N PRO A 39 7.25 9.86 20.59
CA PRO A 39 7.10 8.95 19.46
C PRO A 39 8.34 8.96 18.58
N ARG A 40 8.76 7.79 18.09
CA ARG A 40 9.89 7.69 17.15
C ARG A 40 9.59 8.52 15.90
N GLU A 41 10.44 9.51 15.64
CA GLU A 41 10.42 10.23 14.37
C GLU A 41 11.15 9.41 13.30
N ILE A 42 10.50 9.23 12.15
CA ILE A 42 11.11 8.55 11.00
C ILE A 42 11.96 9.58 10.25
N SER A 43 13.28 9.41 10.28
CA SER A 43 14.21 10.26 9.54
C SER A 43 13.97 10.14 8.03
N LEU A 44 14.06 11.26 7.31
CA LEU A 44 14.01 11.30 5.85
C LEU A 44 15.41 11.49 5.24
N GLU A 45 16.45 11.37 6.06
CA GLU A 45 17.82 11.39 5.60
C GLU A 45 18.10 10.27 4.59
N GLY A 46 18.99 10.53 3.63
CA GLY A 46 19.27 9.58 2.55
C GLY A 46 18.16 9.45 1.52
N LYS A 47 17.19 10.39 1.46
CA LYS A 47 16.13 10.39 0.45
C LYS A 47 16.68 10.22 -0.96
N ILE A 48 16.26 9.15 -1.62
CA ILE A 48 16.54 8.91 -3.04
C ILE A 48 15.48 9.60 -3.88
N SER A 49 15.92 10.51 -4.74
CA SER A 49 15.03 11.21 -5.67
C SER A 49 14.40 10.25 -6.67
N TYR A 50 13.18 10.58 -7.09
CA TYR A 50 12.48 9.79 -8.10
C TYR A 50 13.31 9.74 -9.40
N ALA A 51 13.62 8.54 -9.87
CA ALA A 51 14.37 8.28 -11.09
C ALA A 51 14.00 6.89 -11.64
N GLU A 52 14.06 6.71 -12.95
CA GLU A 52 13.72 5.43 -13.62
C GLU A 52 14.54 4.25 -13.07
N GLN A 53 15.84 4.45 -12.84
CA GLN A 53 16.69 3.43 -12.21
C GLN A 53 16.20 3.05 -10.80
N SER A 54 15.80 4.04 -10.00
CA SER A 54 15.25 3.78 -8.66
C SER A 54 13.92 3.04 -8.72
N VAL A 55 13.09 3.32 -9.72
CA VAL A 55 11.81 2.64 -9.93
C VAL A 55 12.05 1.18 -10.31
N GLU A 56 13.01 0.91 -11.20
CA GLU A 56 13.36 -0.46 -11.60
C GLU A 56 13.93 -1.27 -10.43
N THR A 57 14.82 -0.67 -9.62
CA THR A 57 15.31 -1.30 -8.38
C THR A 57 14.14 -1.58 -7.42
N GLY A 58 13.25 -0.61 -7.22
CA GLY A 58 12.08 -0.77 -6.35
C GLY A 58 11.11 -1.85 -6.83
N LYS A 59 10.96 -2.02 -8.15
CA LYS A 59 10.15 -3.08 -8.75
C LYS A 59 10.72 -4.47 -8.47
N GLY A 60 12.04 -4.64 -8.54
CA GLY A 60 12.72 -5.87 -8.14
C GLY A 60 12.44 -6.20 -6.67
N LEU A 61 12.67 -5.22 -5.80
CA LEU A 61 12.43 -5.36 -4.36
C LEU A 61 10.96 -5.67 -4.02
N TYR A 62 10.00 -5.13 -4.76
CA TYR A 62 8.58 -5.41 -4.55
C TYR A 62 8.24 -6.91 -4.69
N THR A 63 8.90 -7.60 -5.63
CA THR A 63 8.76 -9.05 -5.80
C THR A 63 9.57 -9.80 -4.75
N GLU A 64 10.83 -9.42 -4.53
CA GLU A 64 11.75 -10.08 -3.60
C GLU A 64 11.22 -10.07 -2.15
N LEU A 65 10.62 -8.95 -1.74
CA LEU A 65 10.02 -8.78 -0.41
C LEU A 65 8.60 -9.37 -0.30
N GLY A 66 8.10 -10.06 -1.33
CA GLY A 66 6.78 -10.70 -1.31
C GLY A 66 5.59 -9.73 -1.28
N CYS A 67 5.77 -8.46 -1.66
CA CYS A 67 4.68 -7.47 -1.67
C CYS A 67 3.53 -7.90 -2.58
N VAL A 68 3.85 -8.67 -3.63
CA VAL A 68 2.91 -9.27 -4.60
C VAL A 68 1.84 -10.15 -3.94
N GLU A 69 2.16 -10.81 -2.82
CA GLU A 69 1.23 -11.76 -2.18
C GLU A 69 -0.02 -11.07 -1.65
N CYS A 70 0.11 -9.82 -1.19
CA CYS A 70 -1.01 -9.01 -0.71
C CYS A 70 -1.44 -7.98 -1.75
N HIS A 71 -0.50 -7.22 -2.32
CA HIS A 71 -0.84 -6.10 -3.19
C HIS A 71 -1.03 -6.48 -4.67
N GLY A 72 -0.69 -7.71 -5.06
CA GLY A 72 -0.76 -8.18 -6.44
C GLY A 72 0.41 -7.69 -7.31
N ASN A 73 0.60 -8.32 -8.47
CA ASN A 73 1.75 -8.05 -9.35
C ASN A 73 1.80 -6.59 -9.88
N VAL A 74 0.63 -5.98 -10.03
CA VAL A 74 0.49 -4.60 -10.54
C VAL A 74 -0.03 -3.65 -9.45
N GLY A 75 -0.02 -4.07 -8.19
CA GLY A 75 -0.38 -3.23 -7.05
C GLY A 75 -1.87 -2.92 -6.95
N ARG A 76 -2.77 -3.74 -7.48
CA ARG A 76 -4.23 -3.48 -7.41
C ARG A 76 -4.90 -3.92 -6.11
N GLY A 77 -4.14 -4.56 -5.22
CA GLY A 77 -4.65 -5.09 -3.95
C GLY A 77 -5.38 -6.43 -4.10
N ASP A 78 -5.03 -7.17 -5.15
CA ASP A 78 -5.62 -8.43 -5.62
C ASP A 78 -4.65 -9.62 -5.51
N GLY A 79 -3.66 -9.52 -4.62
CA GLY A 79 -2.74 -10.63 -4.34
C GLY A 79 -3.47 -11.84 -3.76
N THR A 80 -2.88 -13.03 -3.90
CA THR A 80 -3.41 -14.33 -3.45
C THR A 80 -3.81 -14.36 -1.98
N SER A 81 -3.10 -13.60 -1.14
CA SER A 81 -3.34 -13.49 0.30
C SER A 81 -4.27 -12.32 0.66
N ALA A 82 -4.53 -11.37 -0.24
CA ALA A 82 -5.45 -10.26 0.02
C ALA A 82 -6.83 -10.74 0.51
N PRO A 83 -7.39 -11.86 -0.01
CA PRO A 83 -8.66 -12.37 0.44
C PRO A 83 -8.68 -13.01 1.84
N THR A 84 -7.57 -13.07 2.58
CA THR A 84 -7.52 -13.68 3.91
C THR A 84 -7.16 -12.69 5.02
N LEU A 85 -6.80 -11.45 4.67
CA LEU A 85 -6.29 -10.46 5.61
C LEU A 85 -7.35 -9.93 6.57
N THR A 86 -6.98 -9.82 7.84
CA THR A 86 -7.78 -9.18 8.89
C THR A 86 -6.92 -8.23 9.70
N ASP A 87 -7.52 -7.17 10.23
CA ASP A 87 -6.87 -6.32 11.23
C ASP A 87 -6.83 -7.00 12.61
N GLU A 88 -6.21 -6.36 13.59
CA GLU A 88 -6.09 -6.84 14.98
C GLU A 88 -7.45 -7.08 15.65
N TRP A 89 -8.48 -6.35 15.22
CA TRP A 89 -9.86 -6.53 15.69
C TRP A 89 -10.62 -7.62 14.92
N SER A 90 -9.92 -8.39 14.09
CA SER A 90 -10.47 -9.43 13.22
C SER A 90 -11.46 -8.90 12.17
N PHE A 91 -11.48 -7.60 11.92
CA PHE A 91 -12.24 -7.06 10.79
C PHE A 91 -11.46 -7.32 9.50
N ARG A 92 -12.20 -7.65 8.45
CA ARG A 92 -11.64 -7.74 7.12
C ARG A 92 -11.01 -6.40 6.73
N THR A 93 -9.77 -6.44 6.29
CA THR A 93 -9.04 -5.32 5.70
C THR A 93 -8.55 -5.69 4.29
N TRP A 94 -8.43 -4.68 3.44
CA TRP A 94 -7.95 -4.86 2.07
C TRP A 94 -6.65 -4.09 1.89
N PRO A 95 -5.64 -4.68 1.21
CA PRO A 95 -4.49 -3.92 0.76
C PRO A 95 -4.95 -2.74 -0.10
N ALA A 96 -4.28 -1.60 0.06
CA ALA A 96 -4.58 -0.44 -0.76
C ALA A 96 -4.30 -0.77 -2.23
N ASN A 97 -5.16 -0.29 -3.12
CA ASN A 97 -4.89 -0.27 -4.54
C ASN A 97 -3.83 0.83 -4.81
N LEU A 98 -2.59 0.39 -5.01
CA LEU A 98 -1.40 1.22 -5.18
C LEU A 98 -1.44 2.05 -6.48
N THR A 99 -2.26 1.64 -7.46
CA THR A 99 -2.52 2.43 -8.67
C THR A 99 -3.40 3.66 -8.40
N GLN A 100 -4.02 3.73 -7.22
CA GLN A 100 -4.89 4.82 -6.80
C GLN A 100 -4.26 5.60 -5.64
N GLY A 101 -3.04 6.11 -5.83
CA GLY A 101 -2.28 6.82 -4.79
C GLY A 101 -3.06 7.94 -4.07
N TRP A 102 -4.05 8.56 -4.72
CA TRP A 102 -4.94 9.55 -4.10
C TRP A 102 -5.83 9.00 -2.98
N ASN A 103 -5.92 7.68 -2.80
CA ASN A 103 -6.63 7.00 -1.71
C ASN A 103 -5.71 6.57 -0.56
N PHE A 104 -4.40 6.87 -0.61
CA PHE A 104 -3.49 6.55 0.47
C PHE A 104 -3.83 7.35 1.73
N ARG A 105 -4.23 6.63 2.78
CA ARG A 105 -4.67 7.21 4.06
C ARG A 105 -3.62 8.12 4.70
N GLY A 106 -2.34 7.80 4.49
CA GLY A 106 -1.19 8.49 5.05
C GLY A 106 -0.51 9.51 4.12
N GLY A 107 -1.04 9.75 2.92
CA GLY A 107 -0.43 10.63 1.91
C GLY A 107 0.16 9.86 0.72
N ALA A 108 0.26 10.55 -0.43
CA ALA A 108 0.65 9.97 -1.72
C ALA A 108 2.04 10.42 -2.20
N ASP A 109 2.73 11.26 -1.43
CA ASP A 109 4.09 11.68 -1.73
C ASP A 109 5.09 10.58 -1.37
N THR A 110 6.25 10.56 -2.03
CA THR A 110 7.25 9.50 -1.82
C THR A 110 7.66 9.38 -0.36
N GLU A 111 7.80 10.50 0.35
CA GLU A 111 8.09 10.56 1.78
C GLU A 111 7.01 9.92 2.65
N ASP A 112 5.74 10.09 2.27
CA ASP A 112 4.62 9.52 3.01
C ASP A 112 4.52 8.01 2.81
N ILE A 113 4.79 7.55 1.59
CA ILE A 113 4.89 6.13 1.23
C ILE A 113 6.07 5.50 1.99
N PHE A 114 7.24 6.13 1.96
CA PHE A 114 8.42 5.68 2.69
C PHE A 114 8.15 5.49 4.20
N LYS A 115 7.45 6.45 4.83
CA LYS A 115 7.06 6.33 6.24
C LYS A 115 6.12 5.15 6.51
N ARG A 116 5.37 4.66 5.53
CA ARG A 116 4.54 3.44 5.69
C ARG A 116 5.37 2.17 5.70
N PHE A 117 6.46 2.12 4.94
CA PHE A 117 7.40 1.01 5.01
C PHE A 117 8.13 1.01 6.35
N ILE A 118 8.71 2.13 6.74
CA ILE A 118 9.52 2.19 7.98
C ILE A 118 8.66 2.12 9.25
N GLY A 119 7.43 2.63 9.22
CA GLY A 119 6.54 2.67 10.39
C GLY A 119 5.44 1.61 10.39
N GLY A 120 5.26 0.87 9.30
CA GLY A 120 4.14 -0.05 9.12
C GLY A 120 2.78 0.65 9.18
N ILE A 121 1.73 -0.15 9.30
CA ILE A 121 0.38 0.32 9.60
C ILE A 121 -0.14 -0.45 10.82
N ALA A 122 -0.01 0.18 11.99
CA ALA A 122 -0.41 -0.39 13.27
C ALA A 122 -1.85 -0.95 13.24
N GLY A 123 -2.01 -2.14 13.82
CA GLY A 123 -3.29 -2.86 13.84
C GLY A 123 -3.64 -3.58 12.52
N SER A 124 -2.86 -3.43 11.45
CA SER A 124 -3.09 -4.13 10.18
C SER A 124 -2.00 -5.17 9.89
N PRO A 125 -2.20 -6.09 8.93
CA PRO A 125 -1.17 -7.02 8.48
C PRO A 125 0.02 -6.39 7.75
N MET A 126 0.00 -5.09 7.43
CA MET A 126 1.13 -4.42 6.78
C MET A 126 2.22 -4.12 7.83
N PRO A 127 3.33 -4.88 7.83
CA PRO A 127 4.35 -4.77 8.86
C PRO A 127 5.15 -3.47 8.70
N ALA A 128 5.81 -3.07 9.78
CA ALA A 128 6.92 -2.15 9.67
C ALA A 128 8.15 -2.91 9.17
N PHE A 129 9.02 -2.25 8.41
CA PHE A 129 10.35 -2.74 8.09
C PHE A 129 11.24 -2.51 9.32
N GLU A 130 10.93 -3.26 10.38
CA GLU A 130 11.73 -3.39 11.58
C GLU A 130 13.00 -4.15 11.20
N GLY A 131 14.15 -3.66 11.64
CA GLY A 131 15.45 -4.17 11.18
C GLY A 131 15.52 -5.69 11.27
N ASP A 132 15.16 -6.25 12.42
CA ASP A 132 15.15 -7.69 12.71
C ASP A 132 14.27 -8.54 11.78
N SER A 133 13.20 -7.97 11.21
CA SER A 133 12.25 -8.68 10.34
C SER A 133 12.41 -8.35 8.86
N PHE A 134 13.36 -7.49 8.50
CA PHE A 134 13.60 -7.08 7.13
C PHE A 134 14.51 -8.08 6.39
N LEU A 135 14.18 -8.40 5.14
CA LEU A 135 14.93 -9.37 4.34
C LEU A 135 16.42 -8.99 4.24
N HIS A 136 17.29 -9.95 4.57
CA HIS A 136 18.75 -9.81 4.57
C HIS A 136 19.27 -8.68 5.48
N PHE A 137 18.58 -8.37 6.58
CA PHE A 137 19.05 -7.37 7.53
C PHE A 137 20.45 -7.70 8.08
N GLY A 138 21.31 -6.69 8.17
CA GLY A 138 22.72 -6.86 8.52
C GLY A 138 23.66 -7.03 7.33
N LEU A 139 23.11 -7.32 6.14
CA LEU A 139 23.89 -7.38 4.90
C LEU A 139 23.87 -6.04 4.15
N THR A 140 24.95 -5.78 3.42
CA THR A 140 24.99 -4.73 2.39
C THR A 140 24.13 -5.12 1.18
N ALA A 141 23.88 -4.19 0.26
CA ALA A 141 23.12 -4.47 -0.96
C ALA A 141 23.81 -5.55 -1.83
N GLU A 142 25.15 -5.49 -1.94
CA GLU A 142 25.95 -6.45 -2.70
C GLU A 142 25.94 -7.84 -2.05
N GLU A 143 26.11 -7.92 -0.73
CA GLU A 143 26.05 -9.18 0.02
C GLU A 143 24.64 -9.79 -0.06
N SER A 144 23.59 -8.98 0.12
CA SER A 144 22.20 -9.40 -0.04
C SER A 144 21.95 -10.01 -1.42
N LYS A 145 22.44 -9.34 -2.49
CA LYS A 145 22.32 -9.86 -3.85
C LYS A 145 23.09 -11.18 -4.03
N ARG A 146 24.30 -11.25 -3.47
CA ARG A 146 25.15 -12.45 -3.54
C ARG A 146 24.49 -13.62 -2.82
N LEU A 147 23.91 -13.40 -1.64
CA LEU A 147 23.18 -14.43 -0.90
C LEU A 147 21.98 -14.94 -1.70
N THR A 148 21.17 -14.05 -2.28
CA THR A 148 20.07 -14.45 -3.17
C THR A 148 20.55 -15.27 -4.38
N GLU A 149 21.68 -14.91 -4.99
CA GLU A 149 22.26 -15.70 -6.08
C GLU A 149 22.68 -17.10 -5.62
N LEU A 150 23.21 -17.23 -4.40
CA LEU A 150 23.60 -18.52 -3.81
C LEU A 150 22.38 -19.37 -3.46
N GLU A 151 21.36 -18.80 -2.82
CA GLU A 151 20.13 -19.49 -2.43
C GLU A 151 19.31 -20.02 -3.62
N ASN A 152 19.43 -19.37 -4.78
CA ASN A 152 18.77 -19.80 -6.01
C ASN A 152 19.53 -20.89 -6.78
N LYS A 153 20.67 -21.37 -6.28
CA LYS A 153 21.40 -22.48 -6.91
C LYS A 153 20.80 -23.82 -6.51
N ASP A 154 20.73 -24.72 -7.48
CA ASP A 154 20.35 -26.11 -7.23
C ASP A 154 21.39 -26.85 -6.35
N GLU A 155 22.67 -26.55 -6.56
CA GLU A 155 23.79 -27.11 -5.79
C GLU A 155 24.86 -26.03 -5.53
N MET A 156 25.39 -26.01 -4.30
CA MET A 156 26.46 -25.10 -3.87
C MET A 156 27.76 -25.89 -3.70
N THR A 157 28.90 -25.24 -3.97
CA THR A 157 30.21 -25.81 -3.62
C THR A 157 30.50 -25.60 -2.13
N GLU A 158 31.40 -26.38 -1.52
CA GLU A 158 31.79 -26.22 -0.10
C GLU A 158 32.22 -24.78 0.23
N ALA A 159 32.94 -24.11 -0.70
CA ALA A 159 33.35 -22.72 -0.52
C ALA A 159 32.17 -21.73 -0.55
N GLU A 160 31.13 -22.04 -1.34
CA GLU A 160 29.91 -21.21 -1.41
C GLU A 160 28.99 -21.45 -0.21
N GLU A 161 28.98 -22.66 0.35
CA GLU A 161 28.30 -22.96 1.62
C GLU A 161 28.98 -22.23 2.78
N GLU A 162 30.33 -22.16 2.79
CA GLU A 162 31.06 -21.36 3.77
C GLU A 162 30.78 -19.86 3.60
N GLU A 163 30.72 -19.36 2.36
CA GLU A 163 30.37 -17.97 2.05
C GLU A 163 28.95 -17.61 2.52
N SER A 164 27.94 -18.44 2.22
CA SER A 164 26.57 -18.19 2.69
C SER A 164 26.47 -18.29 4.21
N GLY A 165 27.19 -19.23 4.84
CA GLY A 165 27.28 -19.34 6.29
C GLY A 165 27.77 -18.06 6.97
N GLN A 166 28.76 -17.39 6.38
CA GLN A 166 29.26 -16.10 6.87
C GLN A 166 28.20 -14.98 6.75
N PHE A 167 27.38 -14.99 5.69
CA PHE A 167 26.28 -14.04 5.56
C PHE A 167 25.20 -14.27 6.62
N TYR A 168 24.80 -15.52 6.87
CA TYR A 168 23.82 -15.83 7.91
C TYR A 168 24.33 -15.45 9.31
N GLU A 169 25.60 -15.73 9.64
CA GLU A 169 26.17 -15.32 10.94
C GLU A 169 26.17 -13.79 11.12
N LYS A 170 26.43 -13.05 10.04
CA LYS A 170 26.34 -11.58 10.03
C LYS A 170 24.91 -11.09 10.24
N MET A 171 23.94 -11.75 9.60
CA MET A 171 22.52 -11.46 9.78
C MET A 171 22.08 -11.73 11.22
N ASP A 172 22.39 -12.91 11.77
CA ASP A 172 22.05 -13.30 13.14
C ASP A 172 22.61 -12.29 14.15
N THR A 173 23.86 -11.87 13.98
CA THR A 173 24.47 -10.83 14.82
C THR A 173 23.71 -9.51 14.75
N ALA A 174 23.30 -9.08 13.56
CA ALA A 174 22.56 -7.83 13.39
C ALA A 174 21.14 -7.92 13.98
N VAL A 175 20.47 -9.06 13.83
CA VAL A 175 19.16 -9.34 14.42
C VAL A 175 19.24 -9.35 15.95
N ASP A 176 20.22 -10.02 16.54
CA ASP A 176 20.43 -10.03 17.99
C ASP A 176 20.63 -8.61 18.55
N ILE A 177 21.41 -7.78 17.86
CA ILE A 177 21.59 -6.36 18.22
C ILE A 177 20.26 -5.60 18.13
N ALA A 178 19.47 -5.81 17.08
CA ALA A 178 18.19 -5.15 16.90
C ALA A 178 17.18 -5.55 17.99
N LEU A 179 17.13 -6.83 18.38
CA LEU A 179 16.28 -7.33 19.46
C LEU A 179 16.68 -6.75 20.81
N ASN A 180 17.98 -6.78 21.15
CA ASN A 180 18.49 -6.18 22.39
C ASN A 180 18.09 -4.70 22.52
N ARG A 181 18.16 -3.94 21.43
CA ARG A 181 17.72 -2.54 21.38
C ARG A 181 16.21 -2.41 21.65
N THR A 182 15.39 -3.26 21.05
CA THR A 182 13.93 -3.25 21.23
C THR A 182 13.53 -3.58 22.67
N GLU A 183 14.28 -4.47 23.33
CA GLU A 183 14.09 -4.80 24.75
C GLU A 183 14.56 -3.70 25.71
N GLY A 184 15.15 -2.62 25.19
CA GLY A 184 15.64 -1.49 25.99
C GLY A 184 17.03 -1.69 26.58
N THR A 185 17.80 -2.67 26.07
CA THR A 185 19.19 -2.88 26.45
C THR A 185 20.07 -1.78 25.83
N GLU A 186 20.98 -1.20 26.62
CA GLU A 186 21.97 -0.26 26.09
C GLU A 186 22.98 -0.98 25.19
N LEU A 187 23.04 -0.57 23.92
CA LEU A 187 24.02 -1.07 22.96
C LEU A 187 25.38 -0.41 23.18
N SER A 188 26.45 -1.17 22.96
CA SER A 188 27.79 -0.59 22.82
C SER A 188 27.89 0.27 21.56
N VAL A 189 28.91 1.12 21.47
CA VAL A 189 29.15 1.97 20.29
C VAL A 189 29.31 1.15 19.01
N ALA A 190 29.94 -0.02 19.09
CA ALA A 190 30.13 -0.88 17.94
C ALA A 190 28.82 -1.54 17.49
N GLU A 191 28.00 -2.03 18.44
CA GLU A 191 26.68 -2.60 18.14
C GLU A 191 25.74 -1.54 17.57
N GLN A 192 25.76 -0.33 18.13
CA GLN A 192 24.98 0.79 17.60
C GLN A 192 25.39 1.10 16.15
N GLN A 193 26.68 1.14 15.84
CA GLN A 193 27.16 1.36 14.48
C GLN A 193 26.71 0.24 13.52
N THR A 194 26.80 -1.03 13.93
CA THR A 194 26.33 -2.17 13.15
C THR A 194 24.83 -2.05 12.84
N TYR A 195 24.02 -1.70 13.84
CA TYR A 195 22.58 -1.48 13.67
C TYR A 195 22.31 -0.33 12.71
N ASP A 196 22.99 0.81 12.87
CA ASP A 196 22.80 2.00 12.04
C ASP A 196 23.17 1.72 10.57
N ASP A 197 24.27 0.99 10.34
CA ASP A 197 24.68 0.58 8.99
C ASP A 197 23.67 -0.38 8.35
N ALA A 198 23.14 -1.33 9.11
CA ALA A 198 22.10 -2.24 8.64
C ALA A 198 20.80 -1.48 8.32
N MET A 199 20.37 -0.57 9.19
CA MET A 199 19.18 0.26 8.99
C MET A 199 19.31 1.20 7.78
N LYS A 200 20.53 1.68 7.49
CA LYS A 200 20.79 2.49 6.30
C LYS A 200 20.45 1.73 5.02
N VAL A 201 20.77 0.44 4.94
CA VAL A 201 20.40 -0.42 3.80
C VAL A 201 18.89 -0.60 3.72
N VAL A 202 18.20 -0.79 4.85
CA VAL A 202 16.74 -0.85 4.91
C VAL A 202 16.12 0.45 4.37
N TYR A 203 16.65 1.61 4.76
CA TYR A 203 16.18 2.92 4.32
C TYR A 203 16.38 3.11 2.82
N GLU A 204 17.56 2.78 2.30
CA GLU A 204 17.88 2.84 0.87
C GLU A 204 16.91 1.98 0.05
N LYS A 205 16.74 0.70 0.42
CA LYS A 205 15.78 -0.21 -0.24
C LYS A 205 14.34 0.33 -0.16
N SER A 206 13.94 0.90 0.99
CA SER A 206 12.60 1.48 1.19
C SER A 206 12.35 2.70 0.32
N TRP A 207 13.37 3.53 0.06
CA TRP A 207 13.24 4.67 -0.86
C TRP A 207 13.03 4.22 -2.30
N HIS A 208 13.76 3.20 -2.75
CA HIS A 208 13.54 2.60 -4.06
C HIS A 208 12.13 2.02 -4.19
N LEU A 209 11.68 1.26 -3.19
CA LEU A 209 10.32 0.71 -3.14
C LEU A 209 9.26 1.82 -3.15
N ALA A 210 9.48 2.93 -2.42
CA ALA A 210 8.56 4.06 -2.40
C ALA A 210 8.45 4.75 -3.76
N ASN A 211 9.57 4.90 -4.48
CA ASN A 211 9.55 5.41 -5.85
C ASN A 211 8.80 4.47 -6.81
N TYR A 212 8.99 3.16 -6.67
CA TYR A 212 8.21 2.19 -7.45
C TYR A 212 6.71 2.28 -7.15
N VAL A 213 6.30 2.26 -5.89
CA VAL A 213 4.87 2.40 -5.52
C VAL A 213 4.30 3.73 -6.01
N LYS A 214 5.07 4.82 -5.92
CA LYS A 214 4.67 6.12 -6.48
C LYS A 214 4.44 6.04 -7.99
N SER A 215 5.24 5.28 -8.73
CA SER A 215 5.15 5.11 -10.18
C SER A 215 3.92 4.31 -10.64
N LEU A 216 3.31 3.51 -9.76
CA LEU A 216 2.11 2.72 -10.09
C LEU A 216 0.87 3.58 -10.27
N ALA A 217 0.82 4.75 -9.60
CA ALA A 217 -0.29 5.68 -9.71
C ALA A 217 -0.08 6.63 -10.90
N PRO A 218 -1.15 7.02 -11.62
CA PRO A 218 -1.04 8.05 -12.65
C PRO A 218 -0.63 9.38 -12.01
N GLU A 219 0.13 10.18 -12.77
CA GLU A 219 0.63 11.48 -12.32
C GLU A 219 -0.50 12.42 -11.89
N LYS A 220 -1.61 12.40 -12.63
CA LYS A 220 -2.81 13.19 -12.32
C LYS A 220 -3.89 12.32 -11.71
N ARG A 221 -4.37 12.73 -10.53
CA ARG A 221 -5.60 12.20 -9.93
C ARG A 221 -6.81 12.41 -10.87
N PRO A 222 -7.70 11.42 -11.02
CA PRO A 222 -8.97 11.60 -11.73
C PRO A 222 -9.79 12.77 -11.16
N ASP A 223 -10.38 13.57 -12.04
CA ASP A 223 -11.24 14.68 -11.64
C ASP A 223 -12.54 14.12 -11.03
N ALA A 224 -12.64 14.18 -9.71
CA ALA A 224 -13.76 13.60 -8.96
C ALA A 224 -15.09 14.30 -9.28
N ALA A 225 -16.18 13.54 -9.22
CA ALA A 225 -17.54 14.04 -9.38
C ALA A 225 -18.07 14.88 -8.20
N ILE A 226 -17.25 15.16 -7.19
CA ILE A 226 -17.67 15.87 -5.97
C ILE A 226 -18.01 17.33 -6.28
N GLY A 227 -19.26 17.73 -6.03
CA GLY A 227 -19.74 19.10 -6.24
C GLY A 227 -20.04 19.45 -7.72
N ASN A 228 -19.78 18.52 -8.64
CA ASN A 228 -20.15 18.63 -10.04
C ASN A 228 -20.62 17.25 -10.54
N ASN A 229 -21.83 16.89 -10.15
CA ASN A 229 -22.40 15.56 -10.37
C ASN A 229 -22.93 15.36 -11.81
N ALA A 230 -22.67 16.31 -12.72
CA ALA A 230 -23.10 16.22 -14.10
C ALA A 230 -22.21 15.23 -14.87
N LEU A 231 -22.82 14.17 -15.40
CA LEU A 231 -22.21 13.30 -16.38
C LEU A 231 -22.40 13.92 -17.77
N ARG A 232 -21.30 14.18 -18.48
CA ARG A 232 -21.36 14.61 -19.88
C ARG A 232 -21.50 13.38 -20.76
N SER A 233 -22.60 13.30 -21.50
CA SER A 233 -22.84 12.26 -22.50
C SER A 233 -22.54 12.80 -23.90
N GLN A 234 -21.97 11.98 -24.79
CA GLN A 234 -21.66 12.38 -26.16
C GLN A 234 -22.73 11.90 -27.14
N TYR A 235 -23.17 12.81 -28.00
CA TYR A 235 -24.12 12.47 -29.06
C TYR A 235 -23.43 11.68 -30.18
N VAL A 236 -24.06 10.61 -30.64
CA VAL A 236 -23.66 9.85 -31.83
C VAL A 236 -24.86 9.71 -32.75
N GLN A 237 -24.63 9.88 -34.05
CA GLN A 237 -25.65 9.66 -35.06
C GLN A 237 -25.74 8.16 -35.39
N GLY A 238 -26.91 7.55 -35.15
CA GLY A 238 -27.15 6.15 -35.47
C GLY A 238 -27.04 5.20 -34.28
N GLU A 239 -26.45 4.03 -34.49
CA GLU A 239 -26.32 2.97 -33.50
C GLU A 239 -25.34 3.36 -32.38
N LEU A 240 -25.69 3.02 -31.14
CA LEU A 240 -24.87 3.29 -29.96
C LEU A 240 -23.79 2.21 -29.78
N PRO A 241 -22.62 2.55 -29.21
CA PRO A 241 -21.53 1.60 -29.04
C PRO A 241 -21.92 0.46 -28.09
N GLY A 242 -21.51 -0.76 -28.45
CA GLY A 242 -21.57 -1.94 -27.59
C GLY A 242 -20.47 -1.90 -26.50
N MET A 243 -20.44 -2.89 -25.60
CA MET A 243 -19.52 -2.90 -24.45
C MET A 243 -18.03 -2.88 -24.85
N GLU A 244 -17.68 -3.61 -25.89
CA GLU A 244 -16.29 -3.78 -26.37
C GLU A 244 -15.93 -2.82 -27.51
N ASP A 245 -16.70 -1.74 -27.69
CA ASP A 245 -16.51 -0.79 -28.79
C ASP A 245 -15.41 0.23 -28.47
N ASP A 246 -14.46 0.43 -29.40
CA ASP A 246 -13.36 1.38 -29.26
C ASP A 246 -13.84 2.84 -29.07
N ALA A 247 -15.09 3.16 -29.42
CA ALA A 247 -15.68 4.47 -29.18
C ALA A 247 -15.57 4.91 -27.72
N TRP A 248 -15.60 3.98 -26.76
CA TRP A 248 -15.43 4.30 -25.34
C TRP A 248 -14.10 4.96 -25.00
N GLU A 249 -13.04 4.72 -25.78
CA GLU A 249 -11.72 5.32 -25.55
C GLU A 249 -11.64 6.80 -25.95
N THR A 250 -12.64 7.31 -26.67
CA THR A 250 -12.70 8.72 -27.08
C THR A 250 -13.20 9.66 -25.97
N LEU A 251 -13.82 9.10 -24.91
CA LEU A 251 -14.42 9.86 -23.82
C LEU A 251 -13.57 9.83 -22.55
N GLN A 252 -13.43 11.00 -21.92
CA GLN A 252 -12.96 11.07 -20.54
C GLN A 252 -14.03 10.48 -19.61
N SER A 253 -13.63 9.54 -18.75
CA SER A 253 -14.52 8.99 -17.74
C SER A 253 -14.82 10.00 -16.63
N ARG A 254 -16.03 9.93 -16.09
CA ARG A 254 -16.39 10.65 -14.87
C ARG A 254 -16.15 9.74 -13.67
N HIS A 255 -15.26 10.17 -12.77
CA HIS A 255 -14.86 9.40 -11.59
C HIS A 255 -15.75 9.72 -10.38
N PHE A 256 -16.52 8.74 -9.92
CA PHE A 256 -17.34 8.85 -8.71
C PHE A 256 -16.66 8.08 -7.58
N PRO A 257 -15.99 8.78 -6.64
CA PRO A 257 -15.42 8.12 -5.48
C PRO A 257 -16.55 7.59 -4.58
N LEU A 258 -16.37 6.39 -4.08
CA LEU A 258 -17.22 5.77 -3.08
C LEU A 258 -16.51 5.78 -1.73
N VAL A 259 -17.28 5.79 -0.65
CA VAL A 259 -16.78 5.61 0.71
C VAL A 259 -17.67 4.61 1.43
N GLY A 260 -17.13 4.02 2.50
CA GLY A 260 -17.86 3.06 3.31
C GLY A 260 -19.20 3.60 3.83
N GLN A 261 -20.25 2.77 3.76
CA GLN A 261 -21.55 3.06 4.38
C GLN A 261 -21.45 2.85 5.89
N VAL A 262 -21.48 3.94 6.65
CA VAL A 262 -21.33 3.93 8.12
C VAL A 262 -22.63 4.24 8.86
N VAL A 263 -23.70 4.63 8.15
CA VAL A 263 -24.95 5.14 8.73
C VAL A 263 -25.94 4.02 9.01
N ILE A 264 -26.07 3.04 8.11
CA ILE A 264 -27.07 1.98 8.18
C ILE A 264 -26.38 0.63 8.45
N GLU A 265 -26.96 -0.19 9.31
CA GLU A 265 -26.48 -1.56 9.55
C GLU A 265 -26.93 -2.50 8.41
N PRO A 266 -26.06 -3.43 7.94
CA PRO A 266 -24.68 -3.63 8.36
C PRO A 266 -23.73 -2.57 7.78
N ARG A 267 -22.88 -1.99 8.64
CA ARG A 267 -21.91 -0.98 8.24
C ARG A 267 -20.80 -1.62 7.40
N GLN A 268 -20.35 -0.91 6.37
CA GLN A 268 -19.29 -1.34 5.46
C GLN A 268 -18.12 -0.36 5.58
N PHE A 269 -17.26 -0.55 6.58
CA PHE A 269 -16.14 0.37 6.84
C PHE A 269 -14.98 0.21 5.85
N ASN A 270 -14.81 -1.00 5.29
CA ASN A 270 -13.74 -1.35 4.36
C ASN A 270 -14.36 -1.93 3.06
N PRO A 271 -14.97 -1.09 2.20
CA PRO A 271 -15.54 -1.56 0.95
C PRO A 271 -14.44 -2.13 0.02
N THR A 272 -14.81 -3.09 -0.83
CA THR A 272 -13.92 -3.62 -1.87
C THR A 272 -13.78 -2.66 -3.05
N ILE A 273 -14.84 -1.92 -3.34
CA ILE A 273 -14.95 -0.97 -4.45
C ILE A 273 -14.92 0.46 -3.90
N ASP A 274 -13.90 1.21 -4.28
CA ASP A 274 -13.65 2.57 -3.79
C ASP A 274 -14.10 3.66 -4.78
N SER A 275 -14.48 3.28 -6.00
CA SER A 275 -14.98 4.22 -7.01
C SER A 275 -15.68 3.51 -8.16
N VAL A 276 -16.50 4.28 -8.88
CA VAL A 276 -17.07 3.89 -10.17
C VAL A 276 -16.76 4.97 -11.18
N ASN A 277 -16.26 4.59 -12.33
CA ASN A 277 -16.05 5.45 -13.47
C ASN A 277 -17.20 5.27 -14.45
N ILE A 278 -17.72 6.37 -14.99
CA ILE A 278 -18.87 6.34 -15.90
C ILE A 278 -18.53 7.09 -17.18
N LYS A 279 -18.82 6.46 -18.33
CA LYS A 279 -18.86 7.10 -19.66
C LYS A 279 -20.28 6.97 -20.22
N SER A 280 -20.69 7.85 -21.13
CA SER A 280 -22.02 7.76 -21.73
C SER A 280 -22.06 8.31 -23.16
N PHE A 281 -22.82 7.62 -24.01
CA PHE A 281 -23.25 8.07 -25.31
C PHE A 281 -24.77 8.13 -25.39
N TYR A 282 -25.30 8.99 -26.25
CA TYR A 282 -26.72 9.05 -26.55
C TYR A 282 -26.96 9.36 -28.03
N ASN A 283 -28.13 8.98 -28.52
CA ASN A 283 -28.64 9.36 -29.83
C ASN A 283 -30.03 10.01 -29.65
N ASP A 284 -30.82 10.10 -30.72
CA ASP A 284 -32.14 10.74 -30.66
C ASP A 284 -33.18 9.97 -29.84
N THR A 285 -32.96 8.68 -29.56
CA THR A 285 -33.95 7.78 -28.94
C THR A 285 -33.46 7.06 -27.68
N GLU A 286 -32.15 6.88 -27.53
CA GLU A 286 -31.54 6.00 -26.53
C GLU A 286 -30.29 6.65 -25.91
N VAL A 287 -29.91 6.12 -24.75
CA VAL A 287 -28.68 6.46 -24.04
C VAL A 287 -28.04 5.17 -23.54
N VAL A 288 -26.73 5.07 -23.68
CA VAL A 288 -25.92 3.97 -23.16
C VAL A 288 -24.93 4.51 -22.14
N PHE A 289 -24.65 3.70 -21.11
CA PHE A 289 -23.70 3.99 -20.05
C PHE A 289 -22.70 2.84 -19.96
N LEU A 290 -21.41 3.17 -19.86
CA LEU A 290 -20.37 2.23 -19.49
C LEU A 290 -19.93 2.54 -18.06
N PHE A 291 -20.11 1.56 -17.18
CA PHE A 291 -19.63 1.61 -15.80
C PHE A 291 -18.38 0.75 -15.68
N THR A 292 -17.31 1.30 -15.13
CA THR A 292 -16.10 0.54 -14.80
C THR A 292 -15.70 0.79 -13.36
N TRP A 293 -15.33 -0.26 -12.65
CA TRP A 293 -14.83 -0.19 -11.28
C TRP A 293 -13.66 -1.15 -11.11
N ASP A 294 -12.87 -0.91 -10.07
CA ASP A 294 -11.79 -1.82 -9.71
C ASP A 294 -12.32 -2.77 -8.62
N ASP A 295 -12.50 -4.04 -8.99
CA ASP A 295 -12.86 -5.11 -8.08
C ASP A 295 -11.61 -5.94 -7.78
N ARG A 296 -11.20 -5.94 -6.51
CA ARG A 296 -10.04 -6.67 -6.02
C ARG A 296 -10.36 -8.11 -5.60
N THR A 297 -11.62 -8.52 -5.72
CA THR A 297 -12.03 -9.91 -5.49
C THR A 297 -11.80 -10.73 -6.76
N HIS A 298 -11.40 -11.99 -6.60
CA HIS A 298 -11.27 -12.88 -7.75
C HIS A 298 -12.64 -13.12 -8.37
N THR A 299 -12.71 -13.10 -9.70
CA THR A 299 -13.84 -13.66 -10.43
C THR A 299 -13.92 -15.15 -10.09
N THR A 300 -14.82 -15.53 -9.21
CA THR A 300 -15.17 -16.93 -9.01
C THR A 300 -15.89 -17.38 -10.27
N GLY A 301 -15.34 -18.37 -10.98
CA GLY A 301 -16.03 -18.94 -12.14
C GLY A 301 -17.43 -19.40 -11.73
N ASP A 302 -18.45 -18.87 -12.41
CA ASP A 302 -19.88 -19.11 -12.25
C ASP A 302 -20.25 -20.12 -11.15
N GLU A 303 -20.65 -19.64 -9.96
CA GLU A 303 -21.65 -20.40 -9.21
C GLU A 303 -22.92 -20.38 -10.07
N THR A 304 -23.09 -21.44 -10.88
CA THR A 304 -24.36 -21.68 -11.52
C THR A 304 -25.41 -21.82 -10.43
N ASP A 305 -26.45 -21.00 -10.50
CA ASP A 305 -27.61 -21.19 -9.64
C ASP A 305 -28.17 -22.59 -9.93
N GLU A 306 -28.04 -23.53 -8.99
CA GLU A 306 -28.46 -24.93 -9.15
C GLU A 306 -29.95 -25.07 -9.53
N THR A 307 -30.75 -24.04 -9.25
CA THR A 307 -32.18 -23.98 -9.57
C THR A 307 -32.47 -23.45 -10.97
N THR A 308 -31.61 -22.57 -11.50
CA THR A 308 -31.88 -21.86 -12.77
C THR A 308 -30.88 -22.18 -13.90
N GLY A 309 -29.75 -22.81 -13.58
CA GLY A 309 -28.71 -23.21 -14.53
C GLY A 309 -28.05 -22.02 -15.24
N LYS A 310 -28.18 -20.81 -14.70
CA LYS A 310 -27.59 -19.59 -15.24
C LYS A 310 -26.45 -19.10 -14.35
N PRO A 311 -25.47 -18.37 -14.92
CA PRO A 311 -24.54 -17.58 -14.13
C PRO A 311 -25.32 -16.65 -13.19
N ARG A 312 -24.87 -16.51 -11.94
CA ARG A 312 -25.39 -15.51 -11.01
C ARG A 312 -25.06 -14.08 -11.44
#